data_AF-A0A7S1EB27-F1
#
_entry.id   AF-A0A7S1EB27-F1
#
_cell.length_a   1.000
_cell.length_b   1.000
_cell.length_c   1.000
_cell.angle_alpha   90.00
_cell.angle_beta   90.00
_cell.angle_gamma   90.00
#
_symmetry.space_group_name_H-M   'P 1'
#
loop_
_entity.id
_entity.type
_entity.pdbx_description
1 polymer ?
#
loop_
_entity_poly.entity_id
_entity_poly.type
_entity_poly.pdbx_seq_one_letter_code
_entity_poly.pdbx_strand_id
1 'polypeptide(L)'
;MKRRALIGCAQCLALSGLLGPAASRAQGSWLAPPRFERPDVATDEGGLWAMMDREETRLRRSPFLVRDAALQKYLQDMACKLAGSHCPDVRVYPVRTPFFNASMAPNGMMQVWTGLLLRVDNEAQLAAVIGHEIGHYMQRHTLE
;
A
#
# COMPACT_ATOMS: atom_id res chain seq x y z
N MET A 1 -57.27 -33.82 19.09
CA MET A 1 -57.72 -34.45 17.83
C MET A 1 -58.38 -33.40 16.95
N LYS A 2 -57.81 -33.12 15.77
CA LYS A 2 -58.46 -33.01 14.45
C LYS A 2 -57.54 -32.26 13.50
N ARG A 3 -56.88 -33.04 12.65
CA ARG A 3 -56.16 -32.59 11.45
C ARG A 3 -57.19 -31.97 10.50
N ARG A 4 -56.87 -30.83 9.90
CA ARG A 4 -57.49 -30.38 8.65
C ARG A 4 -56.38 -29.89 7.72
N ALA A 5 -56.20 -30.65 6.65
CA ALA A 5 -55.44 -30.27 5.48
C ALA A 5 -56.40 -29.70 4.43
N LEU A 6 -56.03 -28.58 3.82
CA LEU A 6 -56.53 -28.01 2.56
C LEU A 6 -55.32 -27.25 1.99
N ILE A 7 -54.53 -27.84 1.09
CA ILE A 7 -54.65 -27.79 -0.38
C ILE A 7 -54.83 -26.36 -0.92
N GLY A 8 -53.73 -25.83 -1.48
CA GLY A 8 -53.75 -25.08 -2.72
C GLY A 8 -53.76 -23.55 -2.64
N CYS A 9 -52.58 -22.94 -2.78
CA CYS A 9 -52.44 -21.84 -3.73
C CYS A 9 -51.11 -22.01 -4.46
N ALA A 10 -51.23 -22.53 -5.69
CA ALA A 10 -50.18 -22.49 -6.68
C ALA A 10 -49.94 -21.03 -7.06
N GLN A 11 -48.71 -20.54 -6.88
CA GLN A 11 -48.09 -19.33 -7.44
C GLN A 11 -47.19 -18.65 -6.40
N CYS A 12 -46.03 -19.26 -6.13
CA CYS A 12 -44.80 -18.52 -5.89
C CYS A 12 -43.69 -19.29 -6.62
N LEU A 13 -43.85 -19.35 -7.94
CA LEU A 13 -42.79 -19.73 -8.86
C LEU A 13 -41.75 -18.61 -8.86
N ALA A 14 -40.49 -19.06 -8.88
CA ALA A 14 -39.33 -18.37 -9.46
C ALA A 14 -38.74 -17.19 -8.69
N LEU A 15 -37.83 -17.51 -7.77
CA LEU A 15 -36.57 -16.77 -7.58
C LEU A 15 -35.45 -17.72 -7.15
N SER A 16 -35.43 -18.92 -7.73
CA SER A 16 -34.35 -19.89 -7.65
C SER A 16 -33.64 -19.95 -9.00
N GLY A 17 -32.80 -18.96 -9.26
CA GLY A 17 -31.99 -18.97 -10.47
C GLY A 17 -31.45 -17.60 -10.78
N LEU A 18 -30.36 -17.21 -10.14
CA LEU A 18 -29.30 -16.34 -10.67
C LEU A 18 -28.06 -16.45 -9.75
N LEU A 19 -27.69 -17.67 -9.34
CA LEU A 19 -26.31 -17.97 -8.94
C LEU A 19 -25.54 -18.27 -10.24
N GLY A 20 -25.33 -17.23 -11.04
CA GLY A 20 -24.30 -17.28 -12.07
C GLY A 20 -22.94 -17.46 -11.37
N PRO A 21 -21.99 -18.20 -11.95
CA PRO A 21 -20.65 -18.24 -11.39
C PRO A 21 -20.19 -16.80 -11.26
N ALA A 22 -19.76 -16.40 -10.06
CA ALA A 22 -19.00 -15.17 -9.91
C ALA A 22 -17.82 -15.33 -10.86
N ALA A 23 -17.89 -14.66 -12.01
CA ALA A 23 -16.80 -14.64 -12.95
C ALA A 23 -15.63 -14.05 -12.17
N SER A 24 -14.72 -14.92 -11.74
CA SER A 24 -13.43 -14.51 -11.22
C SER A 24 -12.83 -13.73 -12.37
N ARG A 25 -12.91 -12.40 -12.31
CA ARG A 25 -12.16 -11.54 -13.23
C ARG A 25 -10.74 -12.05 -13.07
N ALA A 26 -10.20 -12.62 -14.15
CA ALA A 26 -8.79 -12.90 -14.22
C ALA A 26 -8.09 -11.60 -13.83
N GLN A 27 -7.52 -11.58 -12.62
CA GLN A 27 -6.58 -10.55 -12.23
C GLN A 27 -5.47 -10.72 -13.25
N GLY A 28 -5.43 -9.84 -14.26
CA GLY A 28 -4.29 -9.79 -15.15
C GLY A 28 -3.07 -9.75 -14.24
N SER A 29 -2.13 -10.68 -14.41
CA SER A 29 -0.94 -10.76 -13.57
C SER A 29 -0.14 -9.50 -13.84
N TRP A 30 -0.36 -8.45 -13.05
CA TRP A 30 0.47 -7.28 -13.10
C TRP A 30 1.87 -7.71 -12.68
N LEU A 31 2.79 -7.68 -13.63
CA LEU A 31 4.20 -7.95 -13.40
C LEU A 31 4.84 -6.62 -13.03
N ALA A 32 5.41 -6.55 -11.84
CA ALA A 32 6.18 -5.39 -11.44
C ALA A 32 7.30 -5.13 -12.44
N PRO A 33 7.60 -3.86 -12.78
CA PRO A 33 8.76 -3.54 -13.59
C PRO A 33 10.03 -4.09 -12.93
N PRO A 34 11.12 -4.31 -13.69
CA PRO A 34 12.40 -4.66 -13.06
C PRO A 34 12.85 -3.51 -12.14
N ARG A 35 13.63 -3.87 -11.11
CA ARG A 35 14.33 -2.86 -10.31
C ARG A 35 15.19 -2.00 -11.22
N PHE A 36 15.06 -0.69 -11.08
CA PHE A 36 15.84 0.26 -11.84
C PHE A 36 17.20 0.50 -11.18
N GLU A 37 18.19 0.84 -12.01
CA GLU A 37 19.51 1.23 -11.55
C GLU A 37 19.51 2.68 -11.07
N ARG A 38 20.42 2.98 -10.15
CA ARG A 38 20.61 4.34 -9.68
C ARG A 38 21.22 5.20 -10.80
N PRO A 39 20.62 6.35 -11.14
CA PRO A 39 21.15 7.23 -12.18
C PRO A 39 22.53 7.81 -11.83
N ASP A 40 23.30 8.17 -12.86
CA ASP A 40 24.56 8.90 -12.69
C ASP A 40 24.30 10.27 -12.05
N VAL A 41 25.09 10.63 -11.04
CA VAL A 41 24.95 11.89 -10.28
C VAL A 41 25.09 13.14 -11.15
N ALA A 42 25.75 13.05 -12.31
CA ALA A 42 25.89 14.15 -13.26
C ALA A 42 24.61 14.43 -14.07
N THR A 43 23.60 13.55 -14.01
CA THR A 43 22.28 13.76 -14.64
C THR A 43 21.34 14.52 -13.71
N ASP A 44 20.31 15.16 -14.27
CA ASP A 44 19.27 15.83 -13.47
C ASP A 44 18.58 14.88 -12.49
N GLU A 45 18.27 13.66 -12.94
CA GLU A 45 17.67 12.63 -12.10
C GLU A 45 18.63 12.21 -10.97
N GLY A 46 19.90 11.94 -11.28
CA GLY A 46 20.89 11.59 -10.27
C GLY A 46 21.11 12.71 -9.24
N GLY A 47 21.06 13.97 -9.69
CA GLY A 47 21.06 15.15 -8.82
C GLY A 47 19.87 15.18 -7.86
N LEU A 48 18.66 14.90 -8.35
CA LEU A 48 17.44 14.81 -7.53
C LEU A 48 17.55 13.68 -6.50
N TRP A 49 18.05 12.51 -6.89
CA TRP A 49 18.28 11.40 -5.96
C TRP A 49 19.30 11.78 -4.88
N ALA A 50 20.38 12.47 -5.24
CA ALA A 50 21.35 12.96 -4.27
C ALA A 50 20.75 14.02 -3.32
N MET A 51 19.78 14.81 -3.77
CA MET A 51 19.01 15.69 -2.87
C MET A 51 18.19 14.87 -1.88
N MET A 52 17.49 13.84 -2.34
CA MET A 52 16.68 12.97 -1.47
C MET A 52 17.52 12.21 -0.45
N ASP A 53 18.73 11.76 -0.80
CA ASP A 53 19.65 11.14 0.18
C ASP A 53 20.07 12.12 1.29
N ARG A 54 20.23 13.41 0.95
CA ARG A 54 20.51 14.45 1.95
C ARG A 54 19.31 14.66 2.87
N GLU A 55 18.09 14.70 2.31
CA GLU A 55 16.88 14.79 3.12
C GLU A 55 16.67 13.57 4.01
N GLU A 56 16.95 12.36 3.50
CA GLU A 56 16.91 11.13 4.29
C GLU A 56 17.89 11.18 5.46
N THR A 57 19.12 11.67 5.21
CA THR A 57 20.12 11.86 6.27
C THR A 57 19.64 12.84 7.34
N ARG A 58 18.97 13.93 6.96
CA ARG A 58 18.37 14.88 7.91
C ARG A 58 17.22 14.26 8.68
N LEU A 59 16.33 13.53 8.00
CA LEU A 59 15.20 12.84 8.62
C LEU A 59 15.67 11.86 9.69
N ARG A 60 16.70 11.06 9.42
CA ARG A 60 17.27 10.10 10.38
C ARG A 60 17.75 10.75 11.69
N ARG A 61 18.14 12.03 11.63
CA ARG A 61 18.59 12.82 12.79
C ARG A 61 17.48 13.68 13.40
N SER A 62 16.32 13.74 12.75
CA SER A 62 15.20 14.58 13.17
C SER A 62 14.65 14.17 14.54
N PRO A 63 14.19 15.13 15.36
CA PRO A 63 13.41 14.83 16.57
C PRO A 63 12.00 14.29 16.23
N PHE A 64 11.51 14.53 15.02
CA PHE A 64 10.20 14.02 14.57
C PHE A 64 10.24 12.55 14.16
N LEU A 65 11.40 11.94 13.95
CA LEU A 65 11.48 10.51 13.67
C LEU A 65 11.02 9.71 14.90
N VAL A 66 10.04 8.82 14.70
CA VAL A 66 9.58 7.90 15.74
C VAL A 66 10.59 6.75 15.87
N ARG A 67 11.26 6.64 17.02
CA ARG A 67 12.34 5.65 17.27
C ARG A 67 11.84 4.35 17.92
N ASP A 68 10.60 3.97 17.65
CA ASP A 68 10.06 2.70 18.11
C ASP A 68 10.47 1.58 17.16
N ALA A 69 11.32 0.67 17.65
CA ALA A 69 11.90 -0.40 16.83
C ALA A 69 10.84 -1.41 16.35
N ALA A 70 9.79 -1.66 17.14
CA ALA A 70 8.73 -2.61 16.78
C ALA A 70 7.85 -2.05 15.67
N LEU A 71 7.45 -0.77 15.77
CA LEU A 71 6.70 -0.07 14.75
C LEU A 71 7.51 0.06 13.45
N GLN A 72 8.78 0.45 13.56
CA GLN A 72 9.69 0.56 12.42
C GLN A 72 9.81 -0.77 11.68
N LYS A 73 9.98 -1.87 12.42
CA LYS A 73 10.03 -3.22 11.84
C LYS A 73 8.70 -3.62 11.19
N TYR A 74 7.58 -3.39 11.86
CA TYR A 74 6.25 -3.70 11.35
C TYR A 74 5.98 -3.03 9.99
N LEU A 75 6.22 -1.72 9.91
CA LEU A 75 6.02 -0.97 8.67
C LEU A 75 6.99 -1.40 7.57
N GLN A 76 8.25 -1.65 7.92
CA GLN A 76 9.24 -2.14 6.96
C GLN A 76 8.87 -3.52 6.41
N ASP A 77 8.44 -4.46 7.27
CA ASP A 77 8.03 -5.80 6.86
C ASP A 77 6.81 -5.74 5.94
N MET A 78 5.82 -4.88 6.25
CA MET A 78 4.65 -4.67 5.39
C MET A 78 5.06 -4.10 4.02
N ALA A 79 5.84 -3.02 4.01
CA ALA A 79 6.28 -2.40 2.77
C ALA A 79 7.11 -3.36 1.92
N CYS A 80 7.99 -4.16 2.52
CA CYS A 80 8.75 -5.19 1.80
C CYS A 80 7.88 -6.29 1.20
N LYS A 81 6.85 -6.75 1.92
CA LYS A 81 5.88 -7.72 1.36
C LYS A 81 5.17 -7.15 0.13
N LEU A 82 4.77 -5.88 0.18
CA LEU A 82 4.08 -5.19 -0.93
C LEU A 82 5.03 -4.87 -2.10
N ALA A 83 6.29 -4.52 -1.82
CA ALA A 83 7.29 -4.17 -2.82
C ALA A 83 7.86 -5.39 -3.56
N GLY A 84 7.76 -6.59 -2.97
CA GLY A 84 8.25 -7.83 -3.56
C GLY A 84 9.74 -7.77 -3.88
N SER A 85 10.09 -7.92 -5.16
CA SER A 85 11.49 -7.85 -5.62
C SER A 85 12.16 -6.52 -5.32
N HIS A 86 11.42 -5.42 -5.16
CA HIS A 86 11.96 -4.08 -4.84
C HIS A 86 12.22 -3.85 -3.35
N CYS A 87 11.92 -4.80 -2.46
CA CYS A 87 12.18 -4.67 -1.02
C CYS A 87 13.60 -4.15 -0.67
N PRO A 88 14.70 -4.55 -1.37
CA PRO A 88 16.03 -4.00 -1.11
C PRO A 88 16.16 -2.48 -1.27
N ASP A 89 15.27 -1.84 -2.03
CA ASP A 89 15.27 -0.40 -2.25
C ASP A 89 14.47 0.35 -1.17
N VAL A 90 13.57 -0.32 -0.47
CA VAL A 90 12.59 0.34 0.41
C VAL A 90 13.15 0.57 1.79
N ARG A 91 13.11 1.82 2.25
CA ARG A 91 13.49 2.21 3.62
C ARG A 91 12.37 3.05 4.22
N VAL A 92 11.64 2.49 5.17
CA VAL A 92 10.48 3.15 5.78
C VAL A 92 10.91 3.97 6.99
N TYR A 93 10.29 5.12 7.22
CA TYR A 93 10.51 5.98 8.38
C TYR A 93 9.18 6.47 8.95
N PRO A 94 8.77 6.04 10.15
CA PRO A 94 7.60 6.62 10.81
C PRO A 94 7.93 8.02 11.36
N VAL A 95 7.12 9.01 10.99
CA VAL A 95 7.34 10.43 11.31
C VAL A 95 6.19 10.97 12.15
N ARG A 96 6.52 11.64 13.25
CA ARG A 96 5.58 12.26 14.19
C ARG A 96 4.97 13.53 13.59
N THR A 97 4.00 13.32 12.70
CA THR A 97 3.22 14.35 12.05
C THR A 97 1.73 13.96 12.13
N PRO A 98 0.82 14.87 12.54
CA PRO A 98 -0.57 14.51 12.85
C PRO A 98 -1.49 14.43 11.62
N PHE A 99 -0.99 14.76 10.42
CA PHE A 99 -1.76 14.70 9.17
C PHE A 99 -1.81 13.28 8.59
N PHE A 100 -2.89 12.97 7.89
CA PHE A 100 -3.07 11.71 7.18
C PHE A 100 -2.18 11.70 5.93
N ASN A 101 -1.03 11.03 5.98
CA ASN A 101 -0.12 10.97 4.84
C ASN A 101 0.88 9.80 4.91
N ALA A 102 1.31 9.36 3.74
CA ALA A 102 2.53 8.62 3.49
C ALA A 102 3.11 9.10 2.15
N SER A 103 4.42 8.97 1.96
CA SER A 103 5.06 9.39 0.71
C SER A 103 6.31 8.57 0.45
N MET A 104 6.60 8.29 -0.82
CA MET A 104 7.84 7.63 -1.22
C MET A 104 8.66 8.49 -2.18
N ALA A 105 9.95 8.63 -1.87
CA ALA A 105 10.92 9.34 -2.69
C ALA A 105 11.51 8.41 -3.77
N PRO A 106 12.05 8.96 -4.87
CA PRO A 106 12.61 8.17 -5.97
C PRO A 106 13.83 7.33 -5.55
N ASN A 107 14.52 7.68 -4.46
CA ASN A 107 15.63 6.88 -3.91
C ASN A 107 15.16 5.69 -3.05
N GLY A 108 13.85 5.49 -2.87
CA GLY A 108 13.27 4.41 -2.05
C GLY A 108 13.04 4.76 -0.57
N MET A 109 13.31 6.00 -0.16
CA MET A 109 12.93 6.50 1.17
C MET A 109 11.42 6.69 1.25
N MET A 110 10.76 5.94 2.12
CA MET A 110 9.34 6.09 2.43
C MET A 110 9.15 6.74 3.80
N GLN A 111 8.26 7.71 3.88
CA GLN A 111 7.80 8.29 5.14
C GLN A 111 6.36 7.88 5.41
N VAL A 112 6.07 7.47 6.65
CA VAL A 112 4.72 7.16 7.10
C VAL A 112 4.39 8.07 8.27
N TRP A 113 3.40 8.94 8.12
CA TRP A 113 3.10 9.92 9.17
C TRP A 113 2.18 9.30 10.23
N THR A 114 2.43 9.61 11.50
CA THR A 114 1.61 9.08 12.62
C THR A 114 0.12 9.38 12.48
N GLY A 115 -0.24 10.48 11.80
CA GLY A 115 -1.62 10.82 11.53
C GLY A 115 -2.34 9.85 10.59
N LEU A 116 -1.61 9.15 9.70
CA LEU A 116 -2.16 8.02 8.93
C LEU A 116 -2.45 6.84 9.86
N LEU A 117 -1.46 6.44 10.68
CA LEU A 117 -1.58 5.29 11.58
C LEU A 117 -2.73 5.41 12.59
N LEU A 118 -3.01 6.64 13.04
CA LEU A 118 -4.09 6.92 14.00
C LEU A 118 -5.49 6.95 13.38
N ARG A 119 -5.62 6.89 12.05
CA ARG A 119 -6.88 7.08 11.32
C ARG A 119 -7.30 5.90 10.45
N VAL A 120 -6.38 4.97 10.17
CA VAL A 120 -6.72 3.69 9.54
C VAL A 120 -7.40 2.79 10.57
N ASP A 121 -8.50 2.16 10.18
CA ASP A 121 -9.27 1.28 11.06
C ASP A 121 -8.67 -0.13 11.16
N ASN A 122 -7.91 -0.54 10.13
CA ASN A 122 -7.34 -1.86 10.04
C ASN A 122 -6.08 -1.90 9.16
N GLU A 123 -5.38 -3.02 9.23
CA GLU A 123 -4.14 -3.26 8.50
C GLU A 123 -4.32 -3.21 6.97
N ALA A 124 -5.47 -3.63 6.44
CA ALA A 124 -5.71 -3.62 5.00
C ALA A 124 -5.79 -2.18 4.44
N GLN A 125 -6.37 -1.24 5.20
CA GLN A 125 -6.37 0.17 4.81
C GLN A 125 -4.95 0.77 4.84
N LEU A 126 -4.13 0.42 5.83
CA LEU A 126 -2.72 0.83 5.88
C LEU A 126 -1.94 0.27 4.68
N ALA A 127 -2.11 -1.02 4.40
CA ALA A 127 -1.47 -1.69 3.27
C ALA A 127 -1.90 -1.09 1.92
N ALA A 128 -3.16 -0.66 1.78
CA ALA A 128 -3.63 0.02 0.57
C ALA A 128 -2.90 1.35 0.33
N VAL A 129 -2.70 2.17 1.36
CA VAL A 129 -1.95 3.43 1.24
C VAL A 129 -0.46 3.17 0.96
N ILE A 130 0.18 2.25 1.70
CA ILE A 130 1.59 1.90 1.46
C ILE A 130 1.78 1.30 0.05
N GLY A 131 0.84 0.46 -0.40
CA GLY A 131 0.85 -0.11 -1.74
C GLY A 131 0.67 0.93 -2.84
N HIS A 132 -0.16 1.96 -2.60
CA HIS A 132 -0.32 3.10 -3.50
C HIS A 132 1.01 3.86 -3.69
N GLU A 133 1.73 4.16 -2.60
CA GLU A 133 3.04 4.81 -2.66
C GLU A 133 4.11 3.95 -3.36
N ILE A 134 4.10 2.63 -3.12
CA ILE A 134 4.99 1.70 -3.83
C ILE A 134 4.67 1.68 -5.33
N GLY A 135 3.40 1.76 -5.70
CA GLY A 135 2.97 1.90 -7.09
C GLY A 135 3.57 3.14 -7.75
N HIS A 136 3.51 4.30 -7.07
CA HIS A 136 4.15 5.53 -7.54
C HIS A 136 5.66 5.39 -7.73
N TYR A 137 6.34 4.73 -6.79
CA TYR A 137 7.77 4.47 -6.88
C TYR A 137 8.12 3.56 -8.08
N MET A 138 7.41 2.44 -8.25
CA MET A 138 7.66 1.49 -9.34
C MET A 138 7.38 2.10 -10.72
N GLN A 139 6.39 2.99 -10.81
CA GLN A 139 6.08 3.72 -12.04
C GLN A 139 6.89 5.01 -12.20
N ARG A 140 7.77 5.34 -11.25
CA ARG A 140 8.64 6.51 -11.30
C ARG A 140 7.90 7.85 -11.42
N HIS A 141 6.65 7.94 -10.94
CA HIS A 141 5.82 9.16 -11.07
C HIS A 141 6.43 10.38 -10.38
N THR A 142 7.30 10.21 -9.38
CA THR A 142 7.99 11.34 -8.74
C THR A 142 9.02 12.02 -9.65
N LEU A 143 9.30 11.46 -10.83
CA LEU A 143 10.27 11.95 -11.81
C LEU A 143 9.62 12.53 -13.08
N GLU A 144 8.29 12.52 -13.16
CA GLU A 144 7.49 13.08 -14.25
C GLU A 144 7.04 14.52 -13.94
#